data_AF-A0A660NGB2-F1
#
_entry.id   AF-A0A660NGB2-F1
#
_cell.length_a   1.000
_cell.length_b   1.000
_cell.length_c   1.000
_cell.angle_alpha   90.00
_cell.angle_beta   90.00
_cell.angle_gamma   90.00
#
_symmetry.space_group_name_H-M   'P 1'
#
loop_
_entity.id
_entity.type
_entity.pdbx_description
1 polymer ?
#
loop_
_entity_poly.entity_id
_entity_poly.type
_entity_poly.pdbx_seq_one_letter_code
_entity_poly.pdbx_strand_id
1 'polypeptide(L)'
;MLTMFNLFWDPTYVLIIIGMLLAMGASQYLNSTYRKYARIASSTELTGEEVAKRILAANGIYDVLVVGVAGQLTDHYDPKNRTVNLSETVFHQRSIAAIAVAAHECGHAIQDNLGYVPLNVRSSLVPVANIGANIAWPMFVIGFFINPMSTFGKIGQLLISLAIIFYLAALLFQFVTLPVELNAS
;
A
#
# COMPACT_ATOMS: atom_id res chain seq x y z
N MET A 1 32.99 13.03 31.16
CA MET A 1 33.32 12.99 29.72
C MET A 1 33.28 11.55 29.20
N LEU A 2 32.13 10.86 29.35
CA LEU A 2 31.96 9.45 28.96
C LEU A 2 30.55 9.16 28.39
N THR A 3 29.77 10.19 28.06
CA THR A 3 28.37 10.06 27.64
C THR A 3 28.15 10.24 26.13
N MET A 4 29.15 10.67 25.36
CA MET A 4 28.99 10.85 23.90
C MET A 4 29.38 9.62 23.06
N PHE A 5 30.15 8.67 23.61
CA PHE A 5 30.60 7.49 22.83
C PHE A 5 29.53 6.37 22.77
N ASN A 6 28.63 6.29 23.75
CA ASN A 6 27.50 5.35 23.75
C ASN A 6 26.27 5.86 22.96
N LEU A 7 26.31 7.07 22.39
CA LEU A 7 25.21 7.60 21.57
C LEU A 7 25.22 7.00 20.15
N PHE A 8 26.39 6.57 19.67
CA PHE A 8 26.59 6.07 18.30
C PHE A 8 26.53 4.54 18.17
N TRP A 9 26.63 3.81 19.28
CA TRP A 9 26.59 2.35 19.31
C TRP A 9 25.52 1.87 20.28
N ASP A 10 24.26 2.10 19.90
CA ASP A 10 23.16 1.31 20.44
C ASP A 10 23.04 0.02 19.61
N PRO A 11 23.16 -1.18 20.22
CA PRO A 11 22.90 -2.45 19.53
C PRO A 11 21.55 -2.48 18.79
N THR A 12 20.57 -1.67 19.18
CA THR A 12 19.29 -1.55 18.48
C THR A 12 19.42 -0.97 17.06
N TYR A 13 20.48 -0.21 16.75
CA TYR A 13 20.72 0.28 15.38
C TYR A 13 20.91 -0.86 14.38
N VAL A 14 21.46 -2.00 14.82
CA VAL A 14 21.59 -3.20 13.98
C VAL A 14 20.21 -3.69 13.54
N LEU A 15 19.21 -3.67 14.44
CA LEU A 15 17.83 -4.06 14.11
C LEU A 15 17.20 -3.11 13.09
N ILE A 16 17.44 -1.80 13.24
CA ILE A 16 16.94 -0.78 12.30
C ILE A 16 17.56 -0.98 10.91
N ILE A 17 18.87 -1.20 10.84
CA ILE A 17 19.59 -1.43 9.58
C ILE A 17 19.09 -2.71 8.90
N ILE A 18 18.94 -3.81 9.65
CA ILE A 18 18.38 -5.06 9.12
C ILE A 18 16.97 -4.82 8.59
N GLY A 19 16.11 -4.16 9.35
CA GLY A 19 14.74 -3.84 8.93
C GLY A 19 14.70 -2.99 7.65
N MET A 20 15.57 -1.99 7.55
CA MET A 20 15.70 -1.14 6.36
C MET A 20 16.16 -1.94 5.14
N LEU A 21 17.19 -2.78 5.28
CA LEU A 21 17.69 -3.61 4.19
C LEU A 21 16.64 -4.62 3.70
N LEU A 22 15.89 -5.24 4.63
CA LEU A 22 14.79 -6.13 4.28
C LEU A 22 13.68 -5.40 3.53
N ALA A 23 13.27 -4.21 3.99
CA ALA A 23 12.24 -3.41 3.33
C ALA A 23 12.66 -2.97 1.92
N MET A 24 13.91 -2.50 1.78
CA MET A 24 14.48 -2.12 0.48
C MET A 24 14.58 -3.33 -0.47
N GLY A 25 15.06 -4.47 0.02
CA GLY A 25 15.15 -5.70 -0.75
C GLY A 25 13.79 -6.20 -1.24
N ALA A 26 12.79 -6.21 -0.35
CA ALA A 26 11.41 -6.58 -0.70
C ALA A 26 10.81 -5.62 -1.76
N SER A 27 10.96 -4.31 -1.57
CA SER A 27 10.50 -3.30 -2.52
C SER A 27 11.17 -3.46 -3.89
N GLN A 28 12.49 -3.66 -3.91
CA GLN A 28 13.24 -3.88 -5.15
C GLN A 28 12.81 -5.16 -5.86
N TYR A 29 12.58 -6.24 -5.12
CA TYR A 29 12.11 -7.51 -5.66
C TYR A 29 10.72 -7.36 -6.30
N LEU A 30 9.74 -6.77 -5.60
CA LEU A 30 8.39 -6.54 -6.12
C LEU A 30 8.41 -5.71 -7.40
N ASN A 31 9.13 -4.59 -7.39
CA ASN A 31 9.28 -3.72 -8.55
C ASN A 31 9.98 -4.42 -9.72
N SER A 32 10.99 -5.25 -9.45
CA SER A 32 11.69 -6.02 -10.49
C SER A 32 10.77 -7.06 -11.12
N THR A 33 10.03 -7.80 -10.30
CA THR A 33 9.04 -8.79 -10.71
C THR A 33 7.95 -8.15 -11.56
N TYR A 34 7.34 -7.06 -11.10
CA TYR A 34 6.34 -6.31 -11.87
C TYR A 34 6.87 -5.91 -13.24
N ARG A 35 8.06 -5.28 -13.32
CA ARG A 35 8.66 -4.88 -14.60
C ARG A 35 8.96 -6.06 -15.52
N LYS A 36 9.34 -7.22 -14.97
CA LYS A 36 9.58 -8.44 -15.75
C LYS A 36 8.28 -8.91 -16.40
N TYR A 37 7.20 -9.05 -15.62
CA TYR A 37 5.91 -9.54 -16.11
C TYR A 37 5.11 -8.52 -16.92
N ALA A 38 5.37 -7.22 -16.74
CA ALA A 38 4.80 -6.17 -17.57
C ALA A 38 5.33 -6.19 -19.02
N ARG A 39 6.50 -6.80 -19.26
CA ARG A 39 7.09 -6.96 -20.62
C ARG A 39 6.70 -8.28 -21.30
N ILE A 40 6.17 -9.24 -20.54
CA ILE A 40 5.77 -10.53 -21.08
C ILE A 40 4.33 -10.41 -21.56
N ALA A 41 4.12 -10.56 -22.87
CA ALA A 41 2.80 -10.54 -23.48
C ALA A 41 1.93 -11.69 -22.95
N SER A 42 0.64 -11.43 -22.80
CA SER A 42 -0.33 -12.46 -22.45
C SER A 42 -0.67 -13.33 -23.65
N SER A 43 -0.84 -14.63 -23.42
CA SER A 43 -1.33 -15.59 -24.43
C SER A 43 -2.77 -15.33 -24.88
N THR A 44 -3.55 -14.58 -24.11
CA THR A 44 -4.93 -14.24 -24.45
C THR A 44 -5.03 -13.05 -25.41
N GLU A 45 -3.94 -12.30 -25.59
CA GLU A 45 -3.87 -11.04 -26.36
C GLU A 45 -4.87 -9.95 -25.94
N LEU A 46 -5.57 -10.14 -24.81
CA LEU A 46 -6.52 -9.17 -24.27
C LEU A 46 -5.80 -8.06 -23.52
N THR A 47 -6.38 -6.86 -23.56
CA THR A 47 -5.95 -5.72 -22.73
C THR A 47 -6.46 -5.87 -21.30
N GLY A 48 -5.87 -5.13 -20.35
CA GLY A 48 -6.37 -5.06 -18.97
C GLY A 48 -7.84 -4.64 -18.90
N GLU A 49 -8.26 -3.67 -19.73
CA GLU A 49 -9.65 -3.25 -19.86
C GLU A 49 -10.58 -4.40 -20.29
N GLU A 50 -10.21 -5.11 -21.35
CA GLU A 50 -11.01 -6.22 -21.91
C GLU A 50 -11.15 -7.36 -20.90
N VAL A 51 -10.08 -7.68 -20.18
CA VAL A 51 -10.11 -8.66 -19.10
C VAL A 51 -11.03 -8.21 -17.98
N ALA A 52 -10.91 -6.97 -17.51
CA ALA A 52 -11.74 -6.45 -16.43
C ALA A 52 -13.23 -6.53 -16.79
N LYS A 53 -13.60 -6.03 -17.98
CA LYS A 53 -14.98 -6.10 -18.48
C LYS A 53 -15.49 -7.54 -18.55
N ARG A 54 -14.65 -8.48 -18.99
CA ARG A 54 -15.01 -9.90 -19.09
C ARG A 54 -15.20 -10.55 -17.73
N ILE A 55 -14.35 -10.24 -16.75
CA ILE A 55 -14.47 -10.75 -15.37
C ILE A 55 -15.75 -10.22 -14.71
N LEU A 56 -16.01 -8.92 -14.81
CA LEU A 56 -17.22 -8.31 -14.24
C LEU A 56 -18.48 -8.90 -14.88
N ALA A 57 -18.53 -8.98 -16.21
CA ALA A 57 -19.66 -9.56 -16.92
C ALA A 57 -19.88 -11.04 -16.57
N ALA A 58 -18.81 -11.83 -16.38
CA ALA A 58 -18.90 -13.22 -15.96
C ALA A 58 -19.46 -13.39 -14.54
N ASN A 59 -19.32 -12.37 -13.69
CA ASN A 59 -19.89 -12.34 -12.33
C ASN A 59 -21.25 -11.63 -12.26
N GLY A 60 -21.85 -11.28 -13.41
CA GLY A 60 -23.14 -10.60 -13.47
C GLY A 60 -23.10 -9.14 -13.01
N ILE A 61 -21.92 -8.53 -12.97
CA ILE A 61 -21.70 -7.14 -12.55
C ILE A 61 -21.66 -6.25 -13.80
N TYR A 62 -22.64 -5.37 -13.94
CA TYR A 62 -22.80 -4.48 -15.11
C TYR A 62 -22.87 -3.00 -14.75
N ASP A 63 -22.98 -2.70 -13.46
CA ASP A 63 -23.05 -1.38 -12.87
C ASP A 63 -21.68 -0.81 -12.46
N VAL A 64 -20.62 -1.62 -12.59
CA VAL A 64 -19.22 -1.20 -12.39
C VAL A 64 -18.59 -0.81 -13.72
N LEU A 65 -18.08 0.42 -13.81
CA LEU A 65 -17.40 0.93 -15.01
C LEU A 65 -15.90 0.66 -14.94
N VAL A 66 -15.30 0.30 -16.06
CA VAL A 66 -13.83 0.18 -16.19
C VAL A 66 -13.31 1.45 -16.87
N VAL A 67 -12.43 2.19 -16.18
CA VAL A 67 -11.93 3.49 -16.66
C VAL A 67 -10.41 3.56 -16.56
N GLY A 68 -9.79 4.28 -17.51
CA GLY A 68 -8.36 4.55 -17.51
C GLY A 68 -8.02 5.75 -16.64
N VAL A 69 -6.98 5.64 -15.81
CA VAL A 69 -6.44 6.75 -15.02
C VAL A 69 -4.97 6.99 -15.37
N ALA A 70 -4.56 8.25 -15.31
CA ALA A 70 -3.18 8.63 -15.59
C ALA A 70 -2.21 8.06 -14.55
N GLY A 71 -0.97 7.80 -15.00
CA GLY A 71 0.11 7.33 -14.15
C GLY A 71 0.42 5.84 -14.29
N GLN A 72 1.13 5.30 -13.31
CA GLN A 72 1.58 3.92 -13.24
C GLN A 72 1.35 3.41 -11.83
N LEU A 73 0.82 2.18 -11.70
CA LEU A 73 0.51 1.57 -10.40
C LEU A 73 -0.46 2.43 -9.56
N THR A 74 -1.35 3.14 -10.24
CA THR A 74 -2.45 3.94 -9.66
C THR A 74 -3.78 3.20 -9.73
N ASP A 75 -3.73 1.92 -10.06
CA ASP A 75 -4.86 1.01 -10.20
C ASP A 75 -5.59 0.84 -8.86
N HIS A 76 -6.91 0.95 -8.88
CA HIS A 76 -7.77 0.71 -7.72
C HIS A 76 -9.24 0.59 -8.09
N TYR A 77 -10.00 -0.21 -7.34
CA TYR A 77 -11.45 -0.15 -7.30
C TYR A 77 -11.97 0.96 -6.36
N ASP A 78 -12.91 1.77 -6.85
CA ASP A 78 -13.64 2.76 -6.06
C ASP A 78 -15.08 2.30 -5.79
N PRO A 79 -15.42 1.88 -4.55
CA PRO A 79 -16.77 1.43 -4.19
C PRO A 79 -17.81 2.57 -4.20
N LYS A 80 -17.37 3.83 -4.03
CA LYS A 80 -18.29 4.97 -4.00
C LYS A 80 -18.80 5.31 -5.38
N ASN A 81 -17.91 5.30 -6.37
CA ASN A 81 -18.24 5.59 -7.76
C ASN A 81 -18.54 4.33 -8.58
N ARG A 82 -18.34 3.13 -8.00
CA ARG A 82 -18.44 1.83 -8.69
C ARG A 82 -17.59 1.80 -9.94
N THR A 83 -16.30 2.12 -9.80
CA THR A 83 -15.36 2.12 -10.93
C THR A 83 -14.14 1.27 -10.63
N VAL A 84 -13.72 0.47 -11.62
CA VAL A 84 -12.40 -0.13 -11.67
C VAL A 84 -11.49 0.83 -12.44
N ASN A 85 -10.63 1.53 -11.72
CA ASN A 85 -9.69 2.50 -12.28
C ASN A 85 -8.39 1.77 -12.59
N LEU A 86 -8.01 1.66 -13.86
CA LEU A 86 -6.75 1.05 -14.27
C LEU A 86 -5.79 2.11 -14.79
N SER A 87 -4.53 2.05 -14.39
CA SER A 87 -3.48 2.94 -14.87
C SER A 87 -3.28 2.79 -16.38
N GLU A 88 -2.79 3.83 -17.06
CA GLU A 88 -2.47 3.76 -18.51
C GLU A 88 -1.55 2.56 -18.85
N THR A 89 -0.66 2.21 -17.91
CA THR A 89 0.26 1.07 -18.05
C THR A 89 -0.40 -0.30 -17.90
N VAL A 90 -1.68 -0.35 -17.55
CA VAL A 90 -2.49 -1.57 -17.38
C VAL A 90 -3.66 -1.56 -18.36
N PHE A 91 -4.40 -0.46 -18.45
CA PHE A 91 -5.65 -0.34 -19.18
C PHE A 91 -5.53 -0.81 -20.64
N HIS A 92 -4.52 -0.31 -21.38
CA HIS A 92 -4.29 -0.66 -22.79
C HIS A 92 -3.24 -1.76 -23.01
N GLN A 93 -2.62 -2.27 -21.95
CA GLN A 93 -1.50 -3.21 -22.09
C GLN A 93 -1.96 -4.65 -22.12
N ARG A 94 -1.27 -5.45 -22.95
CA ARG A 94 -1.54 -6.88 -23.19
C ARG A 94 -0.49 -7.76 -22.51
N SER A 95 -0.18 -7.48 -21.25
CA SER A 95 0.86 -8.17 -20.50
C SER A 95 0.30 -9.01 -19.36
N ILE A 96 1.09 -9.97 -18.88
CA ILE A 96 0.70 -10.79 -17.71
C ILE A 96 0.44 -9.90 -16.50
N ALA A 97 1.28 -8.88 -16.28
CA ALA A 97 1.09 -7.94 -15.17
C ALA A 97 -0.20 -7.12 -15.32
N ALA A 98 -0.51 -6.63 -16.53
CA ALA A 98 -1.72 -5.86 -16.78
C ALA A 98 -2.99 -6.68 -16.50
N ILE A 99 -3.02 -7.93 -16.98
CA ILE A 99 -4.15 -8.85 -16.73
C ILE A 99 -4.28 -9.19 -15.25
N ALA A 100 -3.16 -9.44 -14.56
CA ALA A 100 -3.17 -9.75 -13.13
C ALA A 100 -3.69 -8.58 -12.29
N VAL A 101 -3.24 -7.34 -12.57
CA VAL A 101 -3.71 -6.15 -11.86
C VAL A 101 -5.19 -5.89 -12.16
N ALA A 102 -5.60 -5.97 -13.42
CA ALA A 102 -7.01 -5.81 -13.79
C ALA A 102 -7.92 -6.85 -13.11
N ALA A 103 -7.47 -8.10 -13.02
CA ALA A 103 -8.18 -9.16 -12.32
C ALA A 103 -8.28 -8.89 -10.80
N HIS A 104 -7.18 -8.46 -10.17
CA HIS A 104 -7.14 -8.10 -8.76
C HIS A 104 -8.14 -6.98 -8.41
N GLU A 105 -8.18 -5.91 -9.22
CA GLU A 105 -9.14 -4.82 -8.99
C GLU A 105 -10.59 -5.26 -9.22
N CYS A 106 -10.82 -6.16 -10.17
CA CYS A 106 -12.14 -6.79 -10.32
C CYS A 106 -12.51 -7.65 -9.11
N GLY A 107 -11.53 -8.26 -8.44
CA GLY A 107 -11.73 -8.98 -7.18
C GLY A 107 -12.33 -8.07 -6.10
N HIS A 108 -11.87 -6.83 -5.98
CA HIS A 108 -12.48 -5.85 -5.09
C HIS A 108 -13.90 -5.46 -5.49
N ALA A 109 -14.16 -5.28 -6.79
CA ALA A 109 -15.51 -5.03 -7.29
C ALA A 109 -16.47 -6.19 -6.98
N ILE A 110 -16.02 -7.43 -7.10
CA ILE A 110 -16.80 -8.63 -6.75
C ILE A 110 -17.05 -8.69 -5.24
N GLN A 111 -16.02 -8.44 -4.43
CA GLN A 111 -16.15 -8.38 -2.96
C GLN A 111 -17.18 -7.33 -2.53
N ASP A 112 -17.16 -6.15 -3.14
CA ASP A 112 -18.13 -5.09 -2.87
C ASP A 112 -19.55 -5.51 -3.25
N ASN A 113 -19.73 -6.11 -4.44
CA ASN A 113 -21.02 -6.63 -4.90
C ASN A 113 -21.57 -7.75 -3.99
N LEU A 114 -20.69 -8.56 -3.38
CA LEU A 114 -21.06 -9.60 -2.41
C LEU A 114 -21.27 -9.07 -0.99
N GLY A 115 -21.04 -7.77 -0.73
CA GLY A 115 -21.15 -7.18 0.59
C GLY A 115 -20.08 -7.66 1.58
N TYR A 116 -18.86 -7.92 1.10
CA TYR A 116 -17.77 -8.46 1.91
C TYR A 116 -17.36 -7.48 3.02
N VAL A 117 -17.79 -7.77 4.25
CA VAL A 117 -17.64 -6.89 5.43
C VAL A 117 -16.20 -6.39 5.65
N PRO A 118 -15.14 -7.22 5.51
CA PRO A 118 -13.77 -6.75 5.67
C PRO A 118 -13.35 -5.63 4.68
N LEU A 119 -13.93 -5.60 3.47
CA LEU A 119 -13.70 -4.51 2.51
C LEU A 119 -14.25 -3.18 3.04
N ASN A 120 -15.44 -3.18 3.63
CA ASN A 120 -16.06 -1.98 4.21
C ASN A 120 -15.26 -1.45 5.41
N VAL A 121 -14.78 -2.36 6.25
CA VAL A 121 -13.90 -2.02 7.38
C VAL A 121 -12.62 -1.35 6.87
N ARG A 122 -11.95 -1.94 5.86
CA ARG A 122 -10.79 -1.34 5.19
C ARG A 122 -11.11 0.08 4.74
N SER A 123 -12.14 0.26 3.91
CA SER A 123 -12.49 1.55 3.31
C SER A 123 -12.74 2.66 4.35
N SER A 124 -13.35 2.32 5.49
CA SER A 124 -13.59 3.27 6.58
C SER A 124 -12.33 3.70 7.34
N LEU A 125 -11.32 2.82 7.41
CA LEU A 125 -10.10 3.01 8.20
C LEU A 125 -8.94 3.61 7.39
N VAL A 126 -8.94 3.45 6.06
CA VAL A 126 -7.89 4.00 5.16
C VAL A 126 -7.61 5.49 5.41
N PRO A 127 -8.60 6.40 5.54
CA PRO A 127 -8.32 7.82 5.78
C PRO A 127 -7.58 8.06 7.10
N VAL A 128 -7.97 7.35 8.16
CA VAL A 128 -7.36 7.46 9.49
C VAL A 128 -5.94 6.91 9.47
N ALA A 129 -5.74 5.75 8.83
CA ALA A 129 -4.43 5.14 8.67
C ALA A 129 -3.47 6.05 7.87
N ASN A 130 -3.95 6.65 6.78
CA ASN A 130 -3.16 7.57 5.97
C ASN A 130 -2.78 8.84 6.74
N ILE A 131 -3.69 9.44 7.51
CA ILE A 131 -3.38 10.61 8.33
C ILE A 131 -2.32 10.23 9.39
N GLY A 132 -2.53 9.12 10.10
CA GLY A 132 -1.60 8.64 11.12
C GLY A 132 -0.20 8.38 10.56
N ALA A 133 -0.10 7.67 9.44
CA ALA A 133 1.17 7.35 8.79
C ALA A 133 1.89 8.61 8.26
N ASN A 134 1.18 9.54 7.64
CA ASN A 134 1.76 10.78 7.10
C ASN A 134 2.25 11.72 8.20
N ILE A 135 1.60 11.75 9.38
CA ILE A 135 2.01 12.59 10.51
C ILE A 135 3.11 11.91 11.34
N ALA A 136 3.13 10.58 11.42
CA ALA A 136 4.13 9.82 12.18
C ALA A 136 5.56 10.16 11.77
N TRP A 137 5.84 10.28 10.47
CA TRP A 137 7.19 10.57 9.98
C TRP A 137 7.70 11.97 10.39
N PRO A 138 6.99 13.09 10.11
CA PRO A 138 7.35 14.41 10.63
C PRO A 138 7.49 14.44 12.14
N MET A 139 6.58 13.80 12.88
CA MET A 139 6.65 13.73 14.35
C MET A 139 7.93 13.02 14.82
N PHE A 140 8.30 11.92 14.17
CA PHE A 140 9.53 11.19 14.49
C PHE A 140 10.76 12.06 14.21
N VAL A 141 10.83 12.71 13.04
CA VAL A 141 11.97 13.55 12.65
C VAL A 141 12.12 14.76 13.58
N ILE A 142 11.04 15.50 13.81
CA ILE A 142 11.04 16.66 14.73
C ILE A 142 11.43 16.19 16.13
N GLY A 143 10.81 15.10 16.61
CA GLY A 143 11.10 14.51 17.90
C GLY A 143 12.57 14.14 18.05
N PHE A 144 13.16 13.50 17.04
CA PHE A 144 14.58 13.10 17.01
C PHE A 144 15.53 14.30 17.16
N PHE A 145 15.27 15.41 16.45
CA PHE A 145 16.14 16.59 16.51
C PHE A 145 16.00 17.40 17.81
N ILE A 146 14.80 17.49 18.39
CA ILE A 146 14.57 18.27 19.62
C ILE A 146 14.80 17.46 20.91
N ASN A 147 14.78 16.12 20.84
CA ASN A 147 15.04 15.23 21.97
C ASN A 147 16.37 15.51 22.70
N PRO A 148 17.52 15.72 22.02
CA PRO A 148 18.78 16.03 22.70
C PRO A 148 18.86 17.46 23.27
N MET A 149 17.87 18.32 23.00
CA MET A 149 17.85 19.70 23.49
C MET A 149 17.30 19.76 24.93
N SER A 150 18.08 20.29 25.88
CA SER A 150 17.73 20.32 27.30
C SER A 150 16.38 20.97 27.62
N THR A 151 15.98 22.00 26.86
CA THR A 151 14.69 22.71 27.04
C THR A 151 13.49 21.91 26.53
N PHE A 152 13.65 21.12 25.46
CA PHE A 152 12.56 20.48 24.74
C PHE A 152 12.61 18.94 24.75
N GLY A 153 13.57 18.33 25.45
CA GLY A 153 13.83 16.89 25.39
C GLY A 153 12.63 16.01 25.75
N LYS A 154 11.83 16.40 26.75
CA LYS A 154 10.58 15.69 27.11
C LYS A 154 9.53 15.70 25.99
N ILE A 155 9.44 16.83 25.27
CA ILE A 155 8.51 16.98 24.14
C ILE A 155 9.04 16.14 22.97
N GLY A 156 10.35 16.15 22.72
CA GLY A 156 10.97 15.31 21.70
C GLY A 156 10.73 13.82 21.93
N GLN A 157 10.91 13.35 23.16
CA GLN A 157 10.62 11.96 23.53
C GLN A 157 9.13 11.61 23.33
N LEU A 158 8.22 12.50 23.75
CA LEU A 158 6.78 12.30 23.55
C LEU A 158 6.42 12.18 22.06
N LEU A 159 6.98 13.04 21.20
CA LEU A 159 6.74 13.00 19.76
C LEU A 159 7.22 11.69 19.13
N ILE A 160 8.41 11.20 19.52
CA ILE A 160 8.94 9.91 19.06
C ILE A 160 8.01 8.77 19.50
N SER A 161 7.59 8.75 20.76
CA SER A 161 6.68 7.70 21.26
C SER A 161 5.34 7.69 20.53
N LEU A 162 4.74 8.86 20.31
CA LEU A 162 3.50 8.98 19.54
C LEU A 162 3.68 8.55 18.08
N ALA A 163 4.80 8.92 17.45
CA ALA A 163 5.11 8.48 16.09
C ALA A 163 5.19 6.95 15.99
N ILE A 164 5.84 6.29 16.96
CA ILE A 164 5.92 4.82 17.03
C ILE A 164 4.51 4.22 17.18
N ILE A 165 3.66 4.76 18.05
CA ILE A 165 2.29 4.28 18.24
C ILE A 165 1.49 4.41 16.95
N PHE A 166 1.55 5.55 16.27
CA PHE A 166 0.86 5.74 14.99
C PHE A 166 1.37 4.80 13.90
N TYR A 167 2.68 4.56 13.85
CA TYR A 167 3.26 3.61 12.89
C TYR A 167 2.84 2.17 13.19
N LEU A 168 2.83 1.75 14.46
CA LEU A 168 2.35 0.43 14.87
C LEU A 168 0.85 0.25 14.56
N ALA A 169 0.04 1.28 14.77
CA ALA A 169 -1.37 1.26 14.41
C ALA A 169 -1.57 1.09 12.88
N ALA A 170 -0.79 1.82 12.07
CA ALA A 170 -0.81 1.66 10.61
C ALA A 170 -0.37 0.26 10.16
N LEU A 171 0.65 -0.31 10.82
CA LEU A 171 1.11 -1.67 10.55
C LEU A 171 0.06 -2.72 10.94
N LEU A 172 -0.59 -2.59 12.10
CA LEU A 172 -1.69 -3.46 12.51
C LEU A 172 -2.87 -3.36 11.54
N PHE A 173 -3.18 -2.15 11.08
CA PHE A 173 -4.19 -1.94 10.05
C PHE A 173 -3.88 -2.74 8.79
N GLN A 174 -2.63 -2.72 8.29
CA GLN A 174 -2.21 -3.52 7.14
C GLN A 174 -2.40 -5.04 7.36
N PHE A 175 -2.14 -5.54 8.57
CA PHE A 175 -2.39 -6.95 8.89
C PHE A 175 -3.88 -7.30 8.88
N VAL A 176 -4.74 -6.40 9.39
CA VAL A 176 -6.19 -6.60 9.43
C VAL A 176 -6.81 -6.56 8.03
N THR A 177 -6.26 -5.75 7.11
CA THR A 177 -6.76 -5.64 5.73
C THR A 177 -6.17 -6.67 4.78
N LEU A 178 -5.07 -7.33 5.15
CA LEU A 178 -4.40 -8.34 4.33
C LEU A 178 -5.35 -9.46 3.81
N PRO A 179 -6.30 -9.99 4.61
CA PRO A 179 -7.28 -10.96 4.09
C PRO A 179 -8.13 -10.43 2.94
N VAL A 180 -8.39 -9.11 2.86
CA VAL A 180 -9.15 -8.50 1.76
C VAL A 180 -8.36 -8.61 0.46
N GLU A 181 -7.07 -8.27 0.49
CA GLU A 181 -6.18 -8.32 -0.67
C GLU A 181 -5.96 -9.76 -1.18
N LEU A 182 -5.86 -10.72 -0.24
CA LEU A 182 -5.69 -12.14 -0.58
C LEU A 182 -6.96 -12.77 -1.17
N ASN A 183 -8.15 -12.32 -0.78
CA ASN A 183 -9.40 -12.81 -1.39
C ASN A 183 -9.73 -12.13 -2.72
N ALA A 184 -9.06 -11.01 -3.05
CA ALA A 184 -9.25 -10.31 -4.32
C ALA A 184 -8.27 -10.81 -5.40
N SER A 185 -7.14 -11.39 -5.00
CA SER A 185 -6.08 -11.94 -5.86
C SER A 185 -6.31 -13.42 -6.19
#